data_AF-A0A431E6G8-F1
#
_entry.id   AF-A0A431E6G8-F1
#
_cell.length_a   1.000
_cell.length_b   1.000
_cell.length_c   1.000
_cell.angle_alpha   90.00
_cell.angle_beta   90.00
_cell.angle_gamma   90.00
#
_symmetry.space_group_name_H-M   'P 1'
#
loop_
_entity.id
_entity.type
_entity.pdbx_description
1 polymer ?
#
loop_
_entity_poly.entity_id
_entity_poly.type
_entity_poly.pdbx_seq_one_letter_code
_entity_poly.pdbx_strand_id
1 'polypeptide(L)'
;EFKEWQSIYLKDPIKGAIAPWTKAEKAYYHSLKTKRERYKYLAIRSGLRSVVIDIPYDAYANVDEKGRLVNEDYAYIYDEVSSHRGTLKSYSFFNEWELSALLLGNIKASPTAAVGFKARQQQALFLQAQLGDKNAFKSLGLAVLCSNSFLTGQHWNKLRAKMIYDLHDYHYESLLDEFGMLPFLDEIIGADWTIDLNKYDFAYDEEGRIIWALYNDIEKGKLKDPRDIDSTPESRNKFDDAMDG
;
A
#
# COMPACT_ATOMS: atom_id res chain seq x y z
N GLU A 1 7.72 26.59 -10.54
CA GLU A 1 7.61 25.89 -9.24
C GLU A 1 7.18 24.42 -9.30
N PHE A 2 6.41 23.96 -10.30
CA PHE A 2 5.92 22.56 -10.36
C PHE A 2 6.95 21.46 -10.74
N LYS A 3 8.26 21.73 -10.75
CA LYS A 3 9.30 20.74 -11.15
C LYS A 3 10.33 20.41 -10.06
N GLU A 4 10.39 21.16 -8.96
CA GLU A 4 11.36 20.89 -7.88
C GLU A 4 11.13 19.54 -7.20
N TRP A 5 9.88 19.08 -7.10
CA TRP A 5 9.54 17.78 -6.50
C TRP A 5 10.19 16.60 -7.23
N GLN A 6 10.45 16.70 -8.53
CA GLN A 6 11.11 15.66 -9.32
C GLN A 6 12.53 15.40 -8.83
N SER A 7 13.25 16.44 -8.37
CA SER A 7 14.61 16.32 -7.85
C SER A 7 14.69 15.66 -6.46
N ILE A 8 13.57 15.63 -5.74
CA ILE A 8 13.43 15.00 -4.42
C ILE A 8 13.06 13.52 -4.59
N TYR A 9 12.16 13.20 -5.52
CA TYR A 9 11.61 11.85 -5.72
C TYR A 9 12.35 10.94 -6.70
N LEU A 10 13.11 11.50 -7.64
CA LEU A 10 13.90 10.71 -8.59
C LEU A 10 15.26 10.27 -8.00
N LYS A 11 15.50 10.50 -6.72
CA LYS A 11 16.63 9.93 -6.00
C LYS A 11 16.22 8.58 -5.43
N ASP A 12 17.07 7.56 -5.66
CA ASP A 12 16.87 6.26 -5.04
C ASP A 12 16.73 6.41 -3.52
N PRO A 13 15.77 5.72 -2.90
CA PRO A 13 15.61 5.74 -1.45
C PRO A 13 16.91 5.26 -0.79
N ILE A 14 17.28 5.92 0.32
CA ILE A 14 18.48 5.54 1.08
C ILE A 14 18.32 4.09 1.53
N LYS A 15 19.19 3.21 1.03
CA LYS A 15 19.19 1.77 1.33
C LYS A 15 19.27 1.56 2.85
N GLY A 16 18.24 0.98 3.46
CA GLY A 16 18.16 0.73 4.90
C GLY A 16 17.51 1.84 5.74
N ALA A 17 17.08 2.95 5.13
CA ALA A 17 16.17 3.89 5.77
C ALA A 17 14.73 3.52 5.39
N ILE A 18 13.89 3.22 6.37
CA ILE A 18 12.43 3.45 6.25
C ILE A 18 12.33 4.96 6.02
N ALA A 19 12.34 5.44 4.77
CA ALA A 19 12.67 6.83 4.49
C ALA A 19 11.69 7.77 5.22
N PRO A 20 12.10 8.33 6.38
CA PRO A 20 11.23 9.20 7.13
C PRO A 20 11.10 10.47 6.32
N TRP A 21 9.96 11.14 6.43
CA TRP A 21 9.74 12.37 5.69
C TRP A 21 10.79 13.40 6.10
N THR A 22 11.59 13.83 5.15
CA THR A 22 12.58 14.89 5.37
C THR A 22 11.86 16.20 5.70
N LYS A 23 12.55 17.11 6.40
CA LYS A 23 12.00 18.46 6.69
C LYS A 23 11.57 19.18 5.40
N ALA A 24 12.29 18.97 4.30
CA ALA A 24 11.96 19.54 3.00
C ALA A 24 10.68 18.94 2.40
N GLU A 25 10.51 17.62 2.45
CA GLU A 25 9.28 16.96 1.97
C GLU A 25 8.05 17.39 2.79
N LYS A 26 8.18 17.50 4.12
CA LYS A 26 7.10 18.00 4.98
C LYS A 26 6.74 19.44 4.61
N ALA A 27 7.74 20.31 4.51
CA ALA A 27 7.52 21.71 4.12
C ALA A 27 6.86 21.83 2.74
N TYR A 28 7.31 21.03 1.77
CA TYR A 28 6.70 20.98 0.45
C TYR A 28 5.26 20.49 0.51
N TYR A 29 4.97 19.37 1.19
CA TYR A 29 3.60 18.84 1.34
C TYR A 29 2.65 19.87 1.97
N HIS A 30 3.09 20.57 3.03
CA HIS A 30 2.31 21.62 3.66
C HIS A 30 2.16 22.88 2.78
N SER A 31 3.06 23.10 1.82
CA SER A 31 2.94 24.22 0.88
C SER A 31 1.81 24.02 -0.14
N LEU A 32 1.41 22.78 -0.42
CA LEU A 32 0.34 22.42 -1.36
C LEU A 32 -1.01 22.95 -0.88
N LYS A 33 -1.76 23.60 -1.78
CA LYS A 33 -2.93 24.44 -1.48
C LYS A 33 -4.26 23.74 -1.73
N THR A 34 -4.24 22.60 -2.40
CA THR A 34 -5.44 21.85 -2.73
C THR A 34 -5.31 20.38 -2.35
N LYS A 35 -6.45 19.73 -2.06
CA LYS A 35 -6.53 18.29 -1.86
C LYS A 35 -5.94 17.52 -3.05
N ARG A 36 -6.22 17.98 -4.28
CA ARG A 36 -5.71 17.36 -5.51
C ARG A 36 -4.19 17.36 -5.57
N GLU A 37 -3.54 18.48 -5.24
CA GLU A 37 -2.08 18.57 -5.23
C GLU A 37 -1.47 17.60 -4.22
N ARG A 38 -2.04 17.55 -2.99
CA ARG A 38 -1.57 16.62 -1.95
C ARG A 38 -1.82 15.16 -2.30
N TYR A 39 -2.97 14.84 -2.88
CA TYR A 39 -3.26 13.52 -3.44
C TYR A 39 -2.18 13.16 -4.46
N LYS A 40 -2.01 13.96 -5.51
CA LYS A 40 -1.04 13.70 -6.57
C LYS A 40 0.36 13.48 -6.00
N TYR A 41 0.76 14.29 -5.02
CA TYR A 41 2.02 14.10 -4.32
C TYR A 41 2.12 12.74 -3.60
N LEU A 42 1.12 12.35 -2.80
CA LEU A 42 1.11 11.05 -2.11
C LEU A 42 1.11 9.87 -3.09
N ALA A 43 0.35 9.97 -4.18
CA ALA A 43 0.32 8.96 -5.23
C ALA A 43 1.68 8.82 -5.93
N ILE A 44 2.37 9.92 -6.21
CA ILE A 44 3.74 9.90 -6.75
C ILE A 44 4.71 9.31 -5.72
N ARG A 45 4.63 9.77 -4.46
CA ARG A 45 5.44 9.31 -3.33
C ARG A 45 5.33 7.82 -3.08
N SER A 46 4.13 7.27 -3.28
CA SER A 46 3.89 5.84 -3.13
C SER A 46 4.70 5.01 -4.12
N GLY A 47 5.22 5.57 -5.22
CA GLY A 47 5.91 4.79 -6.26
C GLY A 47 5.00 3.89 -7.10
N LEU A 48 3.69 3.86 -6.84
CA LEU A 48 2.72 3.07 -7.60
C LEU A 48 2.54 3.60 -9.03
N ARG A 49 2.67 2.70 -10.00
CA ARG A 49 2.42 2.91 -11.44
C ARG A 49 1.48 1.84 -11.94
N SER A 50 0.49 2.19 -12.75
CA SER A 50 -0.34 1.17 -13.42
C SER A 50 0.49 0.31 -14.37
N VAL A 51 0.16 -0.97 -14.48
CA VAL A 51 0.75 -1.90 -15.47
C VAL A 51 -0.18 -2.16 -16.66
N VAL A 52 -1.43 -1.71 -16.58
CA VAL A 52 -2.46 -1.92 -17.63
C VAL A 52 -2.60 -0.72 -18.56
N ILE A 53 -2.20 0.46 -18.11
CA ILE A 53 -2.20 1.69 -18.90
C ILE A 53 -1.11 2.63 -18.40
N ASP A 54 -0.43 3.35 -19.30
CA ASP A 54 0.49 4.42 -18.90
C ASP A 54 -0.32 5.66 -18.48
N ILE A 55 -0.12 6.10 -17.24
CA ILE A 55 -0.82 7.26 -16.67
C ILE A 55 0.23 8.35 -16.43
N PRO A 56 0.23 9.44 -17.20
CA PRO A 56 1.14 10.55 -16.96
C PRO A 56 0.82 11.18 -15.61
N TYR A 57 1.84 11.69 -14.91
CA TYR A 57 1.63 12.33 -13.61
C TYR A 57 0.61 13.47 -13.65
N ASP A 58 0.43 14.15 -14.78
CA ASP A 58 -0.55 15.22 -14.96
C ASP A 58 -2.00 14.73 -14.95
N ALA A 59 -2.22 13.44 -15.23
CA ALA A 59 -3.50 12.76 -15.07
C ALA A 59 -3.71 12.19 -13.66
N TYR A 60 -2.72 12.26 -12.75
CA TYR A 60 -2.92 11.81 -11.37
C TYR A 60 -3.93 12.73 -10.66
N ALA A 61 -4.84 12.13 -9.90
CA ALA A 61 -5.97 12.82 -9.27
C ALA A 61 -6.76 13.70 -10.27
N ASN A 62 -6.98 13.22 -11.49
CA ASN A 62 -7.77 13.90 -12.50
C ASN A 62 -9.29 13.83 -12.27
N VAL A 63 -9.73 13.04 -11.29
CA VAL A 63 -11.13 12.94 -10.87
C VAL A 63 -11.31 13.65 -9.54
N ASP A 64 -12.24 14.60 -9.46
CA ASP A 64 -12.58 15.29 -8.22
C ASP A 64 -13.46 14.42 -7.29
N GLU A 65 -13.72 14.91 -6.07
CA GLU A 65 -14.54 14.18 -5.08
C GLU A 65 -15.98 13.91 -5.53
N LYS A 66 -16.46 14.64 -6.55
CA LYS A 66 -17.80 14.46 -7.15
C LYS A 66 -17.76 13.52 -8.36
N GLY A 67 -16.60 12.95 -8.69
CA GLY A 67 -16.43 12.07 -9.84
C GLY A 67 -16.27 12.81 -11.17
N ARG A 68 -15.98 14.11 -11.16
CA ARG A 68 -15.86 14.93 -12.38
C ARG A 68 -14.40 15.03 -12.80
N LEU A 69 -14.17 15.04 -14.12
CA LEU A 69 -12.85 15.26 -14.69
C LEU A 69 -12.39 16.71 -14.44
N VAL A 70 -11.14 16.85 -14.02
CA VAL A 70 -10.49 18.15 -13.78
C VAL A 70 -9.77 18.64 -15.04
N ASN A 71 -9.19 17.73 -15.82
CA ASN A 71 -8.59 17.99 -17.12
C ASN A 71 -9.17 17.03 -18.18
N GLU A 72 -9.78 17.59 -19.21
CA GLU A 72 -10.37 16.84 -20.34
C GLU A 72 -9.32 16.26 -21.29
N ASP A 73 -8.08 16.77 -21.32
CA ASP A 73 -7.00 16.25 -22.16
C ASP A 73 -6.70 14.76 -21.88
N TYR A 74 -7.00 14.30 -20.66
CA TYR A 74 -6.80 12.94 -20.20
C TYR A 74 -8.11 12.15 -20.03
N ALA A 75 -9.23 12.65 -20.57
CA ALA A 75 -10.53 11.98 -20.47
C ALA A 75 -10.48 10.54 -20.98
N TYR A 76 -9.76 10.31 -22.08
CA TYR A 76 -9.61 8.97 -22.67
C TYR A 76 -9.00 7.95 -21.70
N ILE A 77 -8.08 8.35 -20.82
CA ILE A 77 -7.47 7.46 -19.81
C ILE A 77 -8.52 7.07 -18.77
N TYR A 78 -9.33 8.03 -18.34
CA TYR A 78 -10.40 7.78 -17.38
C TYR A 78 -11.47 6.86 -17.96
N ASP A 79 -11.86 7.08 -19.22
CA ASP A 79 -12.84 6.25 -19.92
C ASP A 79 -12.32 4.82 -20.11
N GLU A 80 -11.04 4.67 -20.49
CA GLU A 80 -10.39 3.36 -20.64
C GLU A 80 -10.35 2.60 -19.30
N VAL A 81 -9.93 3.27 -18.22
CA VAL A 81 -9.93 2.66 -16.88
C VAL A 81 -11.35 2.30 -16.44
N SER A 82 -12.30 3.22 -16.58
CA SER A 82 -13.67 3.03 -16.10
C SER A 82 -14.41 1.92 -16.84
N SER A 83 -14.18 1.77 -18.15
CA SER A 83 -14.80 0.71 -18.97
C SER A 83 -14.30 -0.69 -18.63
N HIS A 84 -13.10 -0.81 -18.06
CA HIS A 84 -12.50 -2.10 -17.67
C HIS A 84 -12.69 -2.44 -16.18
N ARG A 85 -13.07 -1.47 -15.34
CA ARG A 85 -13.42 -1.73 -13.94
C ARG A 85 -14.63 -2.67 -13.85
N GLY A 86 -14.56 -3.62 -12.93
CA GLY A 86 -15.59 -4.65 -12.78
C GLY A 86 -15.59 -5.73 -13.87
N THR A 87 -14.68 -5.65 -14.85
CA THR A 87 -14.46 -6.76 -15.80
C THR A 87 -13.54 -7.80 -15.17
N LEU A 88 -14.07 -8.99 -14.89
CA LEU A 88 -13.29 -10.08 -14.29
C LEU A 88 -12.63 -10.92 -15.38
N LYS A 89 -11.45 -10.46 -15.86
CA LYS A 89 -10.52 -11.33 -16.62
C LYS A 89 -9.69 -12.20 -15.66
N SER A 90 -9.19 -11.60 -14.58
CA SER A 90 -8.66 -12.28 -13.39
C SER A 90 -8.65 -11.30 -12.21
N TYR A 91 -8.48 -11.80 -10.98
CA TYR A 91 -8.33 -10.94 -9.80
C TYR A 91 -7.15 -9.98 -9.90
N SER A 92 -6.05 -10.40 -10.50
CA SER A 92 -4.87 -9.56 -10.74
C SER A 92 -5.17 -8.42 -11.70
N PHE A 93 -5.82 -8.70 -12.84
CA PHE A 93 -6.20 -7.65 -13.79
C PHE A 93 -7.22 -6.67 -13.19
N PHE A 94 -8.22 -7.19 -12.47
CA PHE A 94 -9.19 -6.36 -11.77
C PHE A 94 -8.50 -5.38 -10.80
N ASN A 95 -7.57 -5.87 -10.00
CA ASN A 95 -6.84 -5.04 -9.04
C ASN A 95 -5.99 -3.96 -9.71
N GLU A 96 -5.41 -4.24 -10.87
CA GLU A 96 -4.63 -3.24 -11.61
C GLU A 96 -5.51 -2.12 -12.20
N TRP A 97 -6.73 -2.43 -12.61
CA TRP A 97 -7.72 -1.41 -12.99
C TRP A 97 -8.20 -0.60 -11.78
N GLU A 98 -8.42 -1.23 -10.62
CA GLU A 98 -8.75 -0.50 -9.39
C GLU A 98 -7.59 0.39 -8.92
N LEU A 99 -6.34 -0.08 -9.02
CA LEU A 99 -5.17 0.76 -8.74
C LEU A 99 -5.07 1.94 -9.72
N SER A 100 -5.32 1.71 -11.00
CA SER A 100 -5.35 2.79 -12.00
C SER A 100 -6.41 3.84 -11.65
N ALA A 101 -7.59 3.40 -11.23
CA ALA A 101 -8.67 4.29 -10.79
C ALA A 101 -8.31 5.05 -9.50
N LEU A 102 -7.61 4.41 -8.57
CA LEU A 102 -7.06 5.06 -7.38
C LEU A 102 -6.09 6.17 -7.82
N LEU A 103 -5.10 5.89 -8.66
CA LEU A 103 -4.15 6.91 -9.13
C LEU A 103 -4.83 8.10 -9.85
N LEU A 104 -5.94 7.85 -10.57
CA LEU A 104 -6.73 8.88 -11.22
C LEU A 104 -7.60 9.73 -10.28
N GLY A 105 -7.73 9.37 -9.00
CA GLY A 105 -8.45 10.17 -7.99
C GLY A 105 -9.62 9.45 -7.32
N ASN A 106 -9.97 8.23 -7.72
CA ASN A 106 -11.05 7.48 -7.08
C ASN A 106 -10.57 6.83 -5.78
N ILE A 107 -10.70 7.53 -4.65
CA ILE A 107 -10.28 7.06 -3.32
C ILE A 107 -10.96 5.74 -2.92
N LYS A 108 -12.18 5.48 -3.40
CA LYS A 108 -12.92 4.25 -3.09
C LYS A 108 -12.47 3.05 -3.93
N ALA A 109 -11.63 3.26 -4.94
CA ALA A 109 -11.06 2.16 -5.70
C ALA A 109 -10.07 1.41 -4.82
N SER A 110 -10.32 0.11 -4.63
CA SER A 110 -9.59 -0.70 -3.64
C SER A 110 -9.02 -1.94 -4.30
N PRO A 111 -7.69 -2.03 -4.47
CA PRO A 111 -7.05 -3.27 -4.91
C PRO A 111 -7.08 -4.31 -3.78
N THR A 112 -7.67 -5.47 -4.08
CA THR A 112 -7.99 -6.55 -3.12
C THR A 112 -6.79 -7.41 -2.71
N ALA A 113 -6.88 -8.08 -1.56
CA ALA A 113 -5.79 -8.87 -0.95
C ALA A 113 -5.54 -10.28 -1.53
N ALA A 114 -6.36 -10.70 -2.49
CA ALA A 114 -6.36 -12.07 -2.99
C ALA A 114 -5.39 -12.33 -4.16
N VAL A 115 -4.38 -11.46 -4.40
CA VAL A 115 -3.47 -11.57 -5.57
C VAL A 115 -2.00 -11.74 -5.17
N GLY A 116 -1.16 -12.25 -6.06
CA GLY A 116 0.26 -12.55 -5.80
C GLY A 116 1.18 -11.34 -5.53
N PHE A 117 0.79 -10.12 -5.90
CA PHE A 117 1.59 -8.90 -5.71
C PHE A 117 1.37 -8.25 -4.34
N LYS A 118 1.77 -8.94 -3.26
CA LYS A 118 1.46 -8.52 -1.87
C LYS A 118 2.03 -7.16 -1.48
N ALA A 119 3.32 -6.92 -1.73
CA ALA A 119 3.95 -5.63 -1.39
C ALA A 119 3.27 -4.44 -2.06
N ARG A 120 2.93 -4.58 -3.34
CA ARG A 120 2.22 -3.57 -4.14
C ARG A 120 0.83 -3.30 -3.60
N GLN A 121 0.12 -4.35 -3.23
CA GLN A 121 -1.22 -4.23 -2.67
C GLN A 121 -1.22 -3.55 -1.29
N GLN A 122 -0.24 -3.87 -0.44
CA GLN A 122 -0.05 -3.18 0.83
C GLN A 122 0.28 -1.70 0.63
N GLN A 123 1.11 -1.37 -0.35
CA GLN A 123 1.42 0.01 -0.70
C GLN A 123 0.18 0.77 -1.20
N ALA A 124 -0.70 0.14 -1.96
CA ALA A 124 -1.95 0.73 -2.42
C ALA A 124 -2.96 0.93 -1.28
N LEU A 125 -3.09 -0.04 -0.37
CA LEU A 125 -3.91 0.10 0.84
C LEU A 125 -3.40 1.25 1.72
N PHE A 126 -2.07 1.36 1.84
CA PHE A 126 -1.42 2.43 2.58
C PHE A 126 -1.70 3.80 1.97
N LEU A 127 -1.57 3.92 0.64
CA LEU A 127 -1.96 5.14 -0.08
C LEU A 127 -3.44 5.46 0.14
N GLN A 128 -4.33 4.48 0.02
CA GLN A 128 -5.76 4.67 0.22
C GLN A 128 -6.08 5.22 1.64
N ALA A 129 -5.40 4.70 2.67
CA ALA A 129 -5.49 5.21 4.03
C ALA A 129 -4.94 6.64 4.15
N GLN A 130 -3.79 6.95 3.53
CA GLN A 130 -3.22 8.30 3.50
C GLN A 130 -4.16 9.30 2.82
N LEU A 131 -4.98 8.87 1.88
CA LEU A 131 -5.97 9.71 1.19
C LEU A 131 -7.25 9.95 2.01
N GLY A 132 -7.33 9.41 3.23
CA GLY A 132 -8.45 9.65 4.16
C GLY A 132 -9.55 8.59 4.10
N ASP A 133 -9.31 7.43 3.51
CA ASP A 133 -10.27 6.32 3.60
C ASP A 133 -10.17 5.61 4.97
N LYS A 134 -11.22 5.81 5.77
CA LYS A 134 -11.29 5.28 7.15
C LYS A 134 -11.26 3.76 7.20
N ASN A 135 -11.87 3.09 6.22
CA ASN A 135 -11.88 1.63 6.16
C ASN A 135 -10.51 1.10 5.74
N ALA A 136 -9.83 1.75 4.81
CA ALA A 136 -8.45 1.43 4.45
C ALA A 136 -7.52 1.54 5.66
N PHE A 137 -7.66 2.61 6.46
CA PHE A 137 -6.89 2.76 7.69
C PHE A 137 -7.15 1.62 8.68
N LYS A 138 -8.41 1.23 8.89
CA LYS A 138 -8.75 0.06 9.71
C LYS A 138 -8.17 -1.24 9.15
N SER A 139 -8.20 -1.42 7.83
CA SER A 139 -7.68 -2.62 7.16
C SER A 139 -6.17 -2.79 7.32
N LEU A 140 -5.40 -1.72 7.56
CA LEU A 140 -3.98 -1.83 7.92
C LEU A 140 -3.78 -2.59 9.25
N GLY A 141 -4.69 -2.40 10.21
CA GLY A 141 -4.69 -3.15 11.46
C GLY A 141 -5.05 -4.62 11.26
N LEU A 142 -5.99 -4.90 10.35
CA LEU A 142 -6.39 -6.27 10.00
C LEU A 142 -5.26 -7.01 9.25
N ALA A 143 -4.51 -6.31 8.41
CA ALA A 143 -3.44 -6.88 7.60
C ALA A 143 -2.34 -7.52 8.46
N VAL A 144 -2.07 -7.01 9.66
CA VAL A 144 -1.01 -7.52 10.55
C VAL A 144 -1.50 -8.56 11.57
N LEU A 145 -2.72 -9.10 11.44
CA LEU A 145 -3.30 -10.04 12.41
C LEU A 145 -3.33 -11.49 11.91
N CYS A 146 -2.80 -12.41 12.71
CA CYS A 146 -2.96 -13.87 12.57
C CYS A 146 -2.66 -14.34 11.12
N SER A 147 -3.51 -15.19 10.55
CA SER A 147 -3.37 -15.68 9.17
C SER A 147 -3.37 -14.57 8.12
N ASN A 148 -3.99 -13.42 8.36
CA ASN A 148 -3.96 -12.29 7.41
C ASN A 148 -2.55 -11.71 7.25
N SER A 149 -1.75 -11.73 8.32
CA SER A 149 -0.35 -11.28 8.26
C SER A 149 0.46 -12.13 7.26
N PHE A 150 0.24 -13.44 7.24
CA PHE A 150 0.85 -14.31 6.24
C PHE A 150 0.25 -14.14 4.84
N LEU A 151 -1.08 -13.97 4.73
CA LEU A 151 -1.75 -13.68 3.45
C LEU A 151 -1.28 -12.39 2.79
N THR A 152 -0.89 -11.40 3.59
CA THR A 152 -0.42 -10.09 3.14
C THR A 152 1.10 -9.96 3.11
N GLY A 153 1.83 -10.98 3.57
CA GLY A 153 3.28 -10.93 3.74
C GLY A 153 3.75 -10.03 4.89
N GLN A 154 2.86 -9.53 5.75
CA GLN A 154 3.17 -8.67 6.90
C GLN A 154 3.50 -9.46 8.18
N HIS A 155 4.26 -8.85 9.09
CA HIS A 155 4.56 -9.45 10.39
C HIS A 155 3.31 -9.55 11.27
N TRP A 156 3.15 -10.64 12.01
CA TRP A 156 2.06 -10.74 12.97
C TRP A 156 2.32 -9.83 14.17
N ASN A 157 1.57 -8.73 14.27
CA ASN A 157 1.79 -7.73 15.31
C ASN A 157 0.48 -7.27 15.97
N LYS A 158 0.14 -7.93 17.08
CA LYS A 158 -1.07 -7.61 17.89
C LYS A 158 -1.03 -6.21 18.48
N LEU A 159 0.15 -5.73 18.89
CA LEU A 159 0.30 -4.40 19.51
C LEU A 159 0.06 -3.30 18.47
N ARG A 160 0.64 -3.45 17.27
CA ARG A 160 0.39 -2.53 16.13
C ARG A 160 -1.06 -2.55 15.70
N ALA A 161 -1.67 -3.73 15.58
CA ALA A 161 -3.10 -3.82 15.27
C ALA A 161 -3.96 -3.07 16.30
N LYS A 162 -3.70 -3.28 17.59
CA LYS A 162 -4.40 -2.59 18.67
C LYS A 162 -4.22 -1.07 18.58
N MET A 163 -2.99 -0.60 18.37
CA MET A 163 -2.71 0.82 18.17
C MET A 163 -3.49 1.40 16.98
N ILE A 164 -3.49 0.72 15.83
CA ILE A 164 -4.24 1.16 14.64
C ILE A 164 -5.75 1.23 14.93
N TYR A 165 -6.30 0.23 15.62
CA TYR A 165 -7.72 0.24 16.00
C TYR A 165 -8.06 1.33 17.01
N ASP A 166 -7.24 1.53 18.04
CA ASP A 166 -7.44 2.61 19.02
C ASP A 166 -7.37 3.99 18.32
N LEU A 167 -6.43 4.17 17.39
CA LEU A 167 -6.35 5.38 16.55
C LEU A 167 -7.60 5.54 15.66
N HIS A 168 -8.05 4.47 15.01
CA HIS A 168 -9.21 4.48 14.13
C HIS A 168 -10.52 4.79 14.88
N ASP A 169 -10.71 4.18 16.06
CA ASP A 169 -11.97 4.26 16.80
C ASP A 169 -12.08 5.57 17.60
N TYR A 170 -10.97 6.06 18.15
CA TYR A 170 -10.99 7.20 19.10
C TYR A 170 -10.31 8.47 18.59
N HIS A 171 -9.40 8.38 17.61
CA HIS A 171 -8.55 9.50 17.22
C HIS A 171 -8.60 9.85 15.72
N TYR A 172 -9.33 9.10 14.89
CA TYR A 172 -9.25 9.20 13.44
C TYR A 172 -9.39 10.63 12.92
N GLU A 173 -10.43 11.35 13.36
CA GLU A 173 -10.68 12.73 12.91
C GLU A 173 -9.56 13.70 13.33
N SER A 174 -8.89 13.45 14.46
CA SER A 174 -7.78 14.29 14.93
C SER A 174 -6.47 14.07 14.16
N LEU A 175 -6.38 12.95 13.42
CA LEU A 175 -5.22 12.63 12.61
C LEU A 175 -5.31 13.23 11.20
N LEU A 176 -6.49 13.66 10.78
CA LEU A 176 -6.71 14.20 9.45
C LEU A 176 -6.17 15.62 9.32
N ASP A 177 -5.60 15.92 8.15
CA ASP A 177 -5.23 17.27 7.75
C ASP A 177 -6.47 18.08 7.30
N GLU A 178 -6.25 19.35 6.97
CA GLU A 178 -7.31 20.29 6.54
C GLU A 178 -8.11 19.85 5.30
N PHE A 179 -7.65 18.84 4.56
CA PHE A 179 -8.34 18.27 3.40
C PHE A 179 -8.91 16.87 3.67
N GLY A 180 -8.88 16.41 4.92
CA GLY A 180 -9.35 15.10 5.34
C GLY A 180 -8.41 13.96 4.96
N MET A 181 -7.11 14.21 4.78
CA MET A 181 -6.11 13.19 4.46
C MET A 181 -5.23 12.87 5.67
N LEU A 182 -4.57 11.72 5.66
CA LEU A 182 -3.71 11.22 6.72
C LEU A 182 -2.24 11.18 6.25
N PRO A 183 -1.58 12.34 6.07
CA PRO A 183 -0.17 12.37 5.70
C PRO A 183 0.69 11.80 6.82
N PHE A 184 1.94 11.41 6.49
CA PHE A 184 2.90 10.91 7.48
C PHE A 184 2.44 9.65 8.23
N LEU A 185 1.50 8.89 7.66
CA LEU A 185 1.00 7.63 8.22
C LEU A 185 2.13 6.69 8.67
N ASP A 186 3.24 6.66 7.92
CA ASP A 186 4.43 5.86 8.21
C ASP A 186 5.16 6.29 9.48
N GLU A 187 5.05 7.55 9.88
CA GLU A 187 5.55 8.05 11.16
C GLU A 187 4.57 7.77 12.32
N ILE A 188 3.27 7.63 12.01
CA ILE A 188 2.22 7.35 12.99
C ILE A 188 2.20 5.86 13.38
N ILE A 189 2.17 4.98 12.38
CA ILE A 189 2.01 3.53 12.61
C ILE A 189 3.32 2.73 12.44
N GLY A 190 4.39 3.42 12.02
CA GLY A 190 5.67 2.83 11.65
C GLY A 190 5.62 2.15 10.27
N ALA A 191 6.80 1.77 9.75
CA ALA A 191 6.86 0.87 8.60
C ALA A 191 6.94 -0.60 9.04
N ASP A 192 6.58 -1.47 8.12
CA ASP A 192 6.68 -2.92 8.25
C ASP A 192 7.49 -3.49 7.10
N TRP A 193 8.11 -4.65 7.35
CA TRP A 193 8.82 -5.40 6.34
C TRP A 193 7.87 -6.47 5.79
N THR A 194 7.55 -6.37 4.50
CA THR A 194 6.72 -7.36 3.82
C THR A 194 7.59 -8.44 3.20
N ILE A 195 7.27 -9.72 3.44
CA ILE A 195 7.91 -10.84 2.74
C ILE A 195 7.42 -10.83 1.28
N ASP A 196 8.35 -10.91 0.35
CA ASP A 196 8.00 -11.16 -1.05
C ASP A 196 7.71 -12.65 -1.26
N LEU A 197 6.44 -13.01 -1.17
CA LEU A 197 5.98 -14.39 -1.37
C LEU A 197 6.22 -14.90 -2.80
N ASN A 198 6.48 -14.02 -3.78
CA ASN A 198 6.83 -14.46 -5.14
C ASN A 198 8.20 -15.12 -5.20
N LYS A 199 9.11 -14.83 -4.25
CA LYS A 199 10.41 -15.50 -4.15
C LYS A 199 10.25 -17.01 -3.88
N TYR A 200 9.16 -17.41 -3.24
CA TYR A 200 8.93 -18.76 -2.74
C TYR A 200 7.80 -19.48 -3.51
N ASP A 201 7.52 -19.05 -4.75
CA ASP A 201 6.58 -19.74 -5.65
C ASP A 201 5.14 -19.93 -5.11
N PHE A 202 4.71 -19.11 -4.13
CA PHE A 202 3.35 -19.13 -3.58
C PHE A 202 2.28 -18.85 -4.64
N ALA A 203 2.67 -18.26 -5.77
CA ALA A 203 1.78 -18.01 -6.89
C ALA A 203 1.17 -19.30 -7.48
N TYR A 204 1.79 -20.47 -7.29
CA TYR A 204 1.27 -21.76 -7.76
C TYR A 204 0.33 -22.45 -6.75
N ASP A 205 0.20 -21.92 -5.54
CA ASP A 205 -0.68 -22.47 -4.50
C ASP A 205 -2.03 -21.75 -4.50
N GLU A 206 -2.87 -22.11 -5.48
CA GLU A 206 -4.22 -21.55 -5.67
C GLU A 206 -5.13 -21.75 -4.44
N GLU A 207 -4.89 -22.79 -3.64
CA GLU A 207 -5.68 -23.13 -2.45
C GLU A 207 -5.15 -22.47 -1.15
N GLY A 208 -4.00 -21.80 -1.20
CA GLY A 208 -3.36 -21.16 -0.03
C GLY A 208 -2.88 -22.16 1.03
N ARG A 209 -2.66 -23.43 0.67
CA ARG A 209 -2.20 -24.49 1.55
C ARG A 209 -0.82 -24.21 2.16
N ILE A 210 0.09 -23.61 1.40
CA ILE A 210 1.43 -23.23 1.83
C ILE A 210 1.35 -22.16 2.93
N ILE A 211 0.46 -21.16 2.79
CA ILE A 211 0.26 -20.13 3.82
C ILE A 211 -0.24 -20.74 5.13
N TRP A 212 -1.17 -21.68 5.05
CA TRP A 212 -1.68 -22.38 6.22
C TRP A 212 -0.64 -23.31 6.87
N ALA A 213 0.14 -24.03 6.07
CA ALA A 213 1.24 -24.85 6.56
C ALA A 213 2.28 -23.98 7.28
N LEU A 214 2.67 -22.87 6.67
CA LEU A 214 3.61 -21.89 7.24
C LEU A 214 3.10 -21.32 8.57
N TYR A 215 1.85 -20.86 8.61
CA TYR A 215 1.21 -20.38 9.83
C TYR A 215 1.28 -21.44 10.94
N ASN A 216 0.90 -22.68 10.61
CA ASN A 216 0.89 -23.79 11.58
C ASN A 216 2.30 -24.14 12.10
N ASP A 217 3.31 -24.10 11.25
CA ASP A 217 4.68 -24.45 11.64
C ASP A 217 5.32 -23.35 12.49
N ILE A 218 5.02 -22.08 12.23
CA ILE A 218 5.40 -20.96 13.09
C ILE A 218 4.66 -21.00 14.43
N GLU A 219 3.33 -21.22 14.40
CA GLU A 219 2.51 -21.31 15.62
C GLU A 219 2.96 -22.46 16.53
N LYS A 220 3.38 -23.59 15.95
CA LYS A 220 3.92 -24.74 16.68
C LYS A 220 5.40 -24.58 17.08
N GLY A 221 6.04 -23.46 16.73
CA GLY A 221 7.44 -23.16 17.04
C GLY A 221 8.47 -24.01 16.27
N LYS A 222 8.06 -24.65 15.17
CA LYS A 222 8.97 -25.40 14.30
C LYS A 222 9.82 -24.48 13.42
N LEU A 223 9.22 -23.39 12.96
CA LEU A 223 9.87 -22.33 12.21
C LEU A 223 9.79 -21.02 12.98
N LYS A 224 10.81 -20.18 12.84
CA LYS A 224 10.81 -18.82 13.38
C LYS A 224 10.42 -17.84 12.29
N ASP A 225 9.58 -16.85 12.59
CA ASP A 225 9.24 -15.82 11.63
C ASP A 225 10.47 -14.96 11.32
N PRO A 226 10.92 -14.85 10.06
CA PRO A 226 12.14 -14.13 9.70
C PRO A 226 12.07 -12.63 9.99
N ARG A 227 10.86 -12.10 10.20
CA ARG A 227 10.58 -10.69 10.53
C ARG A 227 10.61 -10.40 12.04
N ASP A 228 10.62 -11.44 12.89
CA ASP A 228 10.79 -11.24 14.32
C ASP A 228 12.10 -10.50 14.62
N ILE A 229 12.06 -9.56 15.58
CA ILE A 229 13.20 -8.70 15.93
C ILE A 229 14.42 -9.51 16.39
N ASP A 230 14.18 -10.66 16.99
CA ASP A 230 15.19 -11.57 17.52
C ASP A 230 15.50 -12.74 16.55
N SER A 231 15.09 -12.65 15.28
CA SER A 231 15.51 -13.58 14.24
C SER A 231 16.97 -13.37 13.83
N THR A 232 17.73 -14.47 13.77
CA THR A 232 19.16 -14.51 13.43
C THR A 232 19.36 -14.91 11.96
N PRO A 233 20.56 -14.74 11.38
CA PRO A 233 20.84 -15.27 10.04
C PRO A 233 20.54 -16.78 9.93
N GLU A 234 20.84 -17.56 10.96
CA GLU A 234 20.57 -19.00 10.97
C GLU A 234 19.07 -19.31 10.98
N SER A 235 18.26 -18.56 11.73
CA SER A 235 16.81 -18.78 11.74
C SER A 235 16.15 -18.34 10.44
N ARG A 236 16.69 -17.29 9.78
CA ARG A 236 16.24 -16.86 8.45
C ARG A 236 16.64 -17.86 7.36
N ASN A 237 17.84 -18.42 7.40
CA ASN A 237 18.26 -19.45 6.46
C ASN A 237 17.41 -20.72 6.62
N LYS A 238 17.12 -21.14 7.86
CA LYS A 238 16.19 -22.27 8.10
C LYS A 238 14.79 -22.02 7.58
N PHE A 239 14.31 -20.77 7.67
CA PHE A 239 13.05 -20.39 7.07
C PHE A 239 13.14 -20.51 5.55
N ASP A 240 14.14 -19.89 4.91
CA ASP A 240 14.35 -19.96 3.46
C ASP A 240 14.46 -21.41 2.96
N ASP A 241 15.27 -22.26 3.61
CA ASP A 241 15.41 -23.68 3.27
C ASP A 241 14.07 -24.44 3.35
N ALA A 242 13.24 -24.14 4.34
CA ALA A 242 11.91 -24.75 4.49
C ALA A 242 10.90 -24.26 3.44
N MET A 243 11.13 -23.08 2.87
CA MET A 243 10.28 -22.49 1.84
C MET A 243 10.71 -22.89 0.42
N ASP A 244 12.00 -23.19 0.20
CA ASP A 244 12.55 -23.54 -1.12
C ASP A 244 12.33 -25.02 -1.51
N GLY A 245 12.03 -25.89 -0.53
CA GLY A 245 11.69 -27.32 -0.76
C GLY A 245 12.87 -28.27 -0.75
#